data_AF-A0A348TRH1-F1
#
_entry.id   AF-A0A348TRH1-F1
#
_cell.length_a   1.000
_cell.length_b   1.000
_cell.length_c   1.000
_cell.angle_alpha   90.00
_cell.angle_beta   90.00
_cell.angle_gamma   90.00
#
_symmetry.space_group_name_H-M   'P 1'
#
loop_
_entity.id
_entity.type
_entity.pdbx_description
1 polymer ?
#
loop_
_entity_poly.entity_id
_entity_poly.type
_entity_poly.pdbx_seq_one_letter_code
_entity_poly.pdbx_strand_id
1 'polypeptide(L)' 'VILQGIRLPASYANFLIANEVVLVPIFQDKNDQKALEILQSCFPERKVIGIHCRELVLGLGTLHCISQQEPAV' A
#
# COMPACT_ATOMS: atom_id res chain seq x y z
N VAL A 1 3.43 -11.78 -5.31
CA VAL A 1 2.30 -12.37 -4.55
C VAL A 1 1.54 -13.33 -5.45
N ILE A 2 1.41 -14.59 -5.02
CA ILE A 2 0.64 -15.63 -5.69
C ILE A 2 -0.32 -16.19 -4.65
N LEU A 3 -1.62 -16.24 -4.95
CA LEU A 3 -2.63 -16.87 -4.12
C LEU A 3 -3.37 -17.91 -4.95
N GLN A 4 -3.55 -19.12 -4.42
CA GLN A 4 -4.27 -20.22 -5.08
C GLN A 4 -3.76 -20.51 -6.52
N GLY A 5 -2.45 -20.34 -6.76
CA GLY A 5 -1.84 -20.54 -8.08
C GLY A 5 -1.97 -19.37 -9.06
N ILE A 6 -2.67 -18.29 -8.69
CA ILE A 6 -2.90 -17.11 -9.54
C ILE A 6 -1.90 -16.00 -9.17
N ARG A 7 -1.25 -15.42 -10.19
CA ARG A 7 -0.40 -14.23 -10.02
C ARG A 7 -1.28 -13.00 -9.88
N LEU A 8 -1.17 -12.32 -8.74
CA LEU A 8 -1.94 -11.10 -8.46
C LEU A 8 -1.12 -9.83 -8.78
N PRO A 9 -1.79 -8.72 -9.14
CA PRO A 9 -1.15 -7.43 -9.42
C PRO A 9 -0.75 -6.67 -8.14
N ALA A 10 -0.15 -7.38 -7.18
CA ALA A 10 0.32 -6.79 -5.93
C ALA A 10 1.51 -5.85 -6.16
N SER A 11 1.35 -4.60 -5.75
CA SER A 11 2.36 -3.57 -5.85
C SER A 11 2.32 -2.65 -4.63
N TYR A 12 3.47 -2.43 -4.01
CA TYR A 12 3.63 -1.44 -2.93
C TYR A 12 3.34 -0.01 -3.41
N ALA A 13 3.47 0.25 -4.71
CA ALA A 13 3.20 1.57 -5.30
C ALA A 13 1.71 1.95 -5.29
N ASN A 14 0.82 1.02 -4.93
CA ASN A 14 -0.61 1.28 -4.83
C ASN A 14 -1.00 1.79 -3.42
N PHE A 15 -0.12 2.59 -2.81
CA PHE A 15 -0.27 3.22 -1.50
C PHE A 15 -1.23 4.43 -1.56
N LEU A 16 -1.77 4.80 -0.40
CA LEU A 16 -2.64 5.98 -0.23
C LEU A 16 -1.93 7.02 0.63
N ILE A 17 -1.78 8.23 0.10
CA ILE A 17 -1.32 9.40 0.87
C ILE A 17 -2.54 10.07 1.49
N ALA A 18 -2.59 10.16 2.82
CA ALA A 18 -3.53 10.95 3.57
C ALA A 18 -2.83 12.15 4.24
N ASN A 19 -3.57 12.95 5.00
CA ASN A 19 -3.06 14.21 5.56
C ASN A 19 -1.75 14.00 6.36
N GLU A 20 -1.76 13.07 7.32
CA GLU A 20 -0.64 12.84 8.24
C GLU A 20 0.03 11.46 8.07
N VAL A 21 -0.53 10.61 7.21
CA VAL A 21 -0.10 9.21 7.07
C VAL A 21 0.02 8.79 5.61
N VAL A 22 0.85 7.79 5.36
CA VAL A 22 0.88 7.05 4.10
C VAL A 22 0.56 5.59 4.39
N LEU A 23 -0.55 5.11 3.85
CA LEU A 23 -0.99 3.73 4.00
C LEU A 23 -0.40 2.90 2.86
N VAL A 24 0.37 1.86 3.19
CA VAL A 24 1.10 1.05 2.21
C VAL A 24 0.54 -0.37 2.21
N PRO A 25 0.16 -0.94 1.06
CA PRO A 25 -0.31 -2.32 1.02
C PRO A 25 0.87 -3.27 1.30
N ILE A 26 0.72 -4.16 2.28
CA ILE A 26 1.68 -5.22 2.59
C ILE A 26 1.06 -6.60 2.34
N PHE A 27 1.90 -7.57 1.99
CA PHE A 27 1.45 -8.83 1.39
C PHE A 27 1.97 -10.10 2.10
N GLN A 28 2.58 -9.97 3.29
CA GLN A 28 3.40 -11.02 3.90
C GLN A 28 4.50 -11.49 2.93
N ASP A 29 5.11 -10.52 2.27
CA ASP A 29 6.19 -10.71 1.31
C ASP A 29 7.50 -10.21 1.92
N LYS A 30 8.63 -10.83 1.55
CA LYS A 30 9.95 -10.47 2.10
C LYS A 30 10.34 -9.00 1.87
N ASN A 31 9.68 -8.31 0.94
CA ASN A 31 9.95 -6.91 0.65
C ASN A 31 9.03 -5.93 1.41
N ASP A 32 8.08 -6.41 2.23
CA ASP A 32 7.13 -5.54 2.95
C ASP A 32 7.89 -4.49 3.77
N GLN A 33 8.84 -4.93 4.61
CA GLN A 33 9.64 -4.03 5.45
C GLN A 33 10.49 -3.06 4.63
N LYS A 34 11.11 -3.53 3.54
CA LYS A 34 11.91 -2.68 2.64
C LYS A 34 11.04 -1.59 1.99
N ALA A 35 9.83 -1.92 1.57
CA ALA A 35 8.90 -0.95 1.00
C ALA A 35 8.49 0.12 2.02
N LEU A 36 8.21 -0.28 3.26
CA LEU A 36 7.87 0.64 4.34
C LEU A 36 9.03 1.60 4.64
N GLU A 37 10.26 1.10 4.73
CA GLU A 37 11.45 1.92 4.99
C GLU A 37 11.72 2.93 3.87
N ILE A 38 11.64 2.49 2.61
CA ILE A 38 11.80 3.37 1.44
C ILE A 38 10.73 4.46 1.48
N LEU A 39 9.46 4.10 1.62
CA LEU A 39 8.39 5.09 1.65
C LEU A 39 8.50 6.02 2.87
N GLN A 40 8.95 5.52 4.03
CA GLN A 40 9.17 6.37 5.20
C GLN A 40 10.25 7.42 4.95
N SER A 41 11.32 7.07 4.22
CA SER A 41 12.34 8.03 3.80
C SER A 41 11.83 9.06 2.78
N CYS A 42 10.85 8.70 1.94
CA CYS A 42 10.23 9.62 0.98
C CYS A 42 9.24 10.58 1.65
N PHE A 43 8.62 10.19 2.76
CA PHE A 43 7.62 10.96 3.48
C PHE A 43 8.04 11.22 4.94
N PRO A 44 9.10 12.00 5.19
CA PRO A 44 9.68 12.17 6.52
C PRO A 44 8.73 12.80 7.55
N GLU A 45 7.76 13.58 7.11
CA GLU A 45 6.77 14.25 7.96
C GLU A 45 5.49 13.44 8.17
N ARG A 46 5.34 12.29 7.49
CA ARG A 46 4.15 11.44 7.61
C ARG A 46 4.51 10.10 8.21
N LYS A 47 3.56 9.53 8.94
CA LYS A 47 3.70 8.15 9.45
C LYS A 47 3.37 7.15 8.34
N VAL A 48 4.31 6.28 8.00
CA VAL A 48 4.07 5.18 7.06
C VAL A 48 3.52 3.97 7.79
N ILE A 49 2.35 3.48 7.35
CA ILE A 49 1.62 2.39 8.02
C ILE A 49 1.33 1.28 7.00
N GLY A 50 1.81 0.08 7.28
CA GLY A 50 1.49 -1.11 6.48
C GLY A 50 0.07 -1.62 6.75
N ILE A 51 -0.69 -1.89 5.68
CA ILE A 51 -2.04 -2.47 5.73
C ILE A 51 -2.04 -3.82 5.00
N HIS A 52 -2.46 -4.89 5.67
CA HIS A 52 -2.54 -6.22 5.07
C HIS A 52 -3.54 -6.25 3.90
N CYS A 53 -3.03 -6.37 2.68
CA CYS A 53 -3.82 -6.29 1.46
C CYS A 53 -3.83 -7.59 0.63
N ARG A 54 -3.45 -8.74 1.23
CA ARG A 54 -3.45 -10.05 0.53
C ARG A 54 -4.84 -10.42 0.01
N GLU A 55 -5.87 -10.24 0.83
CA GLU A 55 -7.25 -10.51 0.41
C GLU A 55 -7.78 -9.41 -0.52
N LEU A 56 -7.43 -8.15 -0.23
CA LEU A 56 -7.89 -7.01 -1.04
C LEU A 56 -7.41 -7.11 -2.50
N VAL A 57 -6.16 -7.53 -2.73
CA VAL A 57 -5.57 -7.61 -4.07
C VAL A 57 -6.15 -8.74 -4.94
N LEU A 58 -6.98 -9.64 -4.37
CA LEU A 58 -7.81 -10.55 -5.16
C LEU A 58 -8.79 -9.78 -6.07
N GLY A 59 -9.21 -8.57 -5.66
CA GLY A 59 -9.99 -7.64 -6.47
C GLY A 59 -9.18 -6.88 -7.53
N LEU A 60 -7.93 -7.28 -7.78
CA LEU A 60 -7.02 -6.70 -8.77
C LEU A 60 -6.55 -5.26 -8.51
N GLY A 61 -6.76 -4.74 -7.29
CA GLY A 61 -6.30 -3.44 -6.83
C GLY A 61 -6.14 -3.38 -5.31
N THR A 62 -5.56 -2.31 -4.77
CA THR A 62 -5.43 -2.10 -3.32
C THR A 62 -5.82 -0.68 -2.90
N LEU A 63 -5.07 -0.04 -2.00
CA LEU A 63 -5.47 1.16 -1.26
C LEU A 63 -5.74 2.36 -2.19
N HIS A 64 -4.82 2.66 -3.10
CA HIS A 64 -4.98 3.77 -4.05
C HIS A 64 -6.21 3.57 -4.96
N CYS A 65 -6.48 2.33 -5.37
CA CYS A 65 -7.57 2.02 -6.30
C CYS A 65 -8.96 2.24 -5.69
N ILE A 66 -9.10 2.16 -4.38
CA ILE A 66 -10.38 2.25 -3.66
C ILE A 66 -10.60 3.61 -3.00
N SER A 67 -9.76 4.59 -3.30
CA SER A 67 -9.75 5.91 -2.68
C SER A 67 -9.89 7.04 -3.69
N GLN A 68 -10.45 8.17 -3.27
CA GLN A 68 -10.40 9.44 -3.98
C GLN A 68 -10.18 10.55 -2.96
N GLN A 69 -9.15 11.37 -3.15
CA GLN A 69 -8.88 12.51 -2.29
C GLN A 69 -9.76 13.70 -2.69
N GLU A 70 -10.25 14.42 -1.69
CA GLU A 70 -10.90 15.71 -1.85
C GLU A 70 -10.04 16.79 -1.16
N PRO A 71 -9.46 17.73 -1.92
CA PRO A 71 -8.68 18.82 -1.34
C PRO A 71 -9.55 19.71 -0.45
N ALA A 72 -8.99 20.16 0.67
CA ALA A 72 -9.60 21.23 1.46
C ALA A 72 -9.56 22.56 0.68
N VAL A 73 -10.57 23.42 0.91
CA VAL A 73 -10.68 24.78 0.36
C VAL A 73 -9.99 25.78 1.27
#